data_AF-A0A9P1G864-F1
#
_entry.id   AF-A0A9P1G864-F1
#
_cell.length_a   1.000
_cell.length_b   1.000
_cell.length_c   1.000
_cell.angle_alpha   90.00
_cell.angle_beta   90.00
_cell.angle_gamma   90.00
#
_symmetry.space_group_name_H-M   'P 1'
#
loop_
_entity.id
_entity.type
_entity.pdbx_description
1 polymer ?
#
loop_
_entity_poly.entity_id
_entity_poly.type
_entity_poly.pdbx_seq_one_letter_code
_entity_poly.pdbx_strand_id
1 'polypeptide(L)'
;MDAVIAEMEHEPPSETKLSLIDLLCIGVGSTVGSGVFVLTGDVLPVAGPSASLSWIFAGAACLLSGFAYMELSARLPTRGSCYTFSYHGLGELWAVIGAFCITLEYGVSGAGVARNWSRKMGNFLGEDYKHVVFFYFGKGTWAANATAAELDDPYARTDHNYMDLSAAFLTAGCTLLLMGGLSLSKAVVNLMTLMKVLLV
;
A
#
# COMPACT_ATOMS: atom_id res chain seq x y z
N MET A 1 23.85 -20.67 -7.87
CA MET A 1 24.42 -19.32 -7.71
C MET A 1 25.06 -18.86 -9.03
N ASP A 2 25.90 -19.68 -9.65
CA ASP A 2 26.54 -19.36 -10.95
C ASP A 2 25.57 -19.19 -12.11
N ALA A 3 24.49 -19.99 -12.17
CA ALA A 3 23.46 -19.86 -13.22
C ALA A 3 22.71 -18.52 -13.16
N VAL A 4 22.51 -17.97 -11.96
CA VAL A 4 21.82 -16.68 -11.76
C VAL A 4 22.72 -15.52 -12.19
N ILE A 5 24.01 -15.60 -11.87
CA ILE A 5 25.00 -14.59 -12.28
C ILE A 5 25.15 -14.59 -13.81
N ALA A 6 25.13 -15.77 -14.44
CA ALA A 6 25.17 -15.90 -15.89
C ALA A 6 23.93 -15.33 -16.60
N GLU A 7 22.74 -15.45 -15.99
CA GLU A 7 21.51 -14.90 -16.54
C GLU A 7 21.44 -13.37 -16.42
N MET A 8 22.07 -12.80 -15.39
CA MET A 8 22.22 -11.34 -15.23
C MET A 8 23.17 -10.70 -16.25
N GLU A 9 24.13 -11.47 -16.79
CA GLU A 9 25.07 -10.98 -17.81
C GLU A 9 24.42 -10.90 -19.20
N HIS A 10 23.31 -11.62 -19.42
CA HIS A 10 22.63 -11.68 -20.72
C HIS A 10 21.56 -10.58 -20.91
N GLU A 11 21.12 -9.91 -19.85
CA GLU A 11 20.04 -8.92 -19.94
C GLU A 11 20.59 -7.53 -20.30
N PRO A 12 20.07 -6.87 -21.37
CA PRO A 12 20.57 -5.56 -21.79
C PRO A 12 20.37 -4.53 -20.66
N PRO A 13 21.34 -3.64 -20.42
CA PRO A 13 21.25 -2.66 -19.34
C PRO A 13 20.01 -1.78 -19.57
N SER A 14 19.07 -1.81 -18.64
CA SER A 14 17.91 -0.91 -18.66
C SER A 14 18.42 0.54 -18.60
N GLU A 15 18.01 1.38 -19.55
CA GLU A 15 18.50 2.76 -19.71
C GLU A 15 18.30 3.65 -18.48
N THR A 16 17.46 3.26 -17.52
CA THR A 16 17.13 4.06 -16.35
C THR A 16 17.88 3.61 -15.09
N LYS A 17 19.16 4.00 -14.96
CA LYS A 17 19.90 3.88 -13.70
C LYS A 17 19.13 4.62 -12.59
N LEU A 18 18.70 3.91 -11.54
CA LEU A 18 18.17 4.57 -10.34
C LEU A 18 19.35 4.97 -9.45
N SER A 19 19.33 6.21 -8.97
CA SER A 19 20.26 6.64 -7.94
C SER A 19 19.89 6.00 -6.59
N LEU A 20 20.84 5.94 -5.67
CA LEU A 20 20.60 5.49 -4.29
C LEU A 20 19.50 6.31 -3.61
N ILE A 21 19.46 7.62 -3.90
CA ILE A 21 18.42 8.52 -3.40
C ILE A 21 17.05 8.15 -3.98
N ASP A 22 16.98 7.79 -5.27
CA ASP A 22 15.71 7.39 -5.89
C ASP A 22 15.17 6.11 -5.24
N LEU A 23 16.05 5.15 -4.93
CA LEU A 23 15.70 3.90 -4.24
C LEU A 23 15.21 4.15 -2.81
N LEU A 24 15.90 5.02 -2.07
CA LEU A 24 15.47 5.43 -0.72
C LEU A 24 14.10 6.13 -0.77
N CYS A 25 13.89 7.05 -1.71
CA CYS A 25 12.62 7.75 -1.86
C CYS A 25 11.48 6.78 -2.24
N ILE A 26 11.73 5.78 -3.08
CA ILE A 26 10.73 4.74 -3.37
C ILE A 26 10.39 3.93 -2.10
N GLY A 27 11.40 3.53 -1.33
CA GLY A 27 11.19 2.78 -0.08
C GLY A 27 10.41 3.58 0.98
N VAL A 28 10.84 4.81 1.26
CA VAL A 28 10.17 5.68 2.24
C VAL A 28 8.78 6.08 1.75
N GLY A 29 8.65 6.46 0.48
CA GLY A 29 7.41 6.92 -0.12
C GLY A 29 6.32 5.84 -0.22
N SER A 30 6.72 4.58 -0.38
CA SER A 30 5.80 3.43 -0.36
C SER A 30 5.39 3.02 1.05
N THR A 31 6.25 3.24 2.06
CA THR A 31 5.95 2.89 3.46
C THR A 31 5.10 3.96 4.16
N VAL A 32 5.42 5.24 3.94
CA VAL A 32 4.69 6.37 4.55
C VAL A 32 3.41 6.63 3.75
N GLY A 33 2.30 6.08 4.24
CA GLY A 33 0.98 6.15 3.59
C GLY A 33 -0.10 6.86 4.40
N SER A 34 -1.34 6.81 3.91
CA SER A 34 -2.52 7.30 4.63
C SER A 34 -2.77 6.57 5.95
N GLY A 35 -2.25 5.34 6.09
CA GLY A 35 -2.40 4.49 7.27
C GLY A 35 -1.95 5.19 8.56
N VAL A 36 -0.74 5.76 8.62
CA VAL A 36 -0.26 6.43 9.85
C VAL A 36 -1.13 7.63 10.23
N PHE A 37 -1.58 8.43 9.28
CA PHE A 37 -2.37 9.63 9.58
C PHE A 37 -3.80 9.32 10.00
N VAL A 38 -4.37 8.25 9.46
CA VAL A 38 -5.75 7.86 9.71
C VAL A 38 -5.84 6.96 10.95
N LEU A 39 -5.08 5.87 10.97
CA LEU A 39 -5.13 4.87 12.05
C LEU A 39 -4.71 5.49 13.38
N THR A 40 -3.77 6.44 13.40
CA THR A 40 -3.38 7.10 14.64
C THR A 40 -4.55 7.88 15.26
N GLY A 41 -5.37 8.53 14.43
CA GLY A 41 -6.58 9.23 14.89
C GLY A 41 -7.62 8.29 15.48
N ASP A 42 -7.78 7.10 14.90
CA ASP A 42 -8.77 6.11 15.35
C ASP A 42 -8.29 5.34 16.60
N VAL A 43 -6.97 5.10 16.73
CA VAL A 43 -6.39 4.30 17.82
C VAL A 43 -6.12 5.11 19.08
N LEU A 44 -5.80 6.41 18.99
CA LEU A 44 -5.50 7.25 20.16
C LEU A 44 -6.64 7.31 21.19
N PRO A 45 -7.92 7.48 20.79
CA PRO A 45 -9.04 7.52 21.72
C PRO A 45 -9.25 6.20 22.48
N VAL A 46 -8.89 5.07 21.86
CA VAL A 46 -9.12 3.73 22.42
C VAL A 46 -7.94 3.26 23.27
N ALA A 47 -6.71 3.44 22.78
CA ALA A 47 -5.50 2.96 23.44
C ALA A 47 -4.83 4.04 24.32
N GLY A 48 -5.11 5.32 24.12
CA GLY A 48 -4.47 6.40 24.86
C GLY A 48 -2.93 6.40 24.70
N PRO A 49 -2.16 6.81 25.73
CA PRO A 49 -0.70 6.90 25.65
C PRO A 49 0.01 5.59 25.32
N SER A 50 -0.60 4.42 25.61
CA SER A 50 0.01 3.12 25.30
C SER A 50 0.04 2.80 23.80
N ALA A 51 -0.66 3.57 22.96
CA ALA A 51 -0.50 3.49 21.51
C ALA A 51 0.97 3.68 21.09
N SER A 52 1.69 4.63 21.71
CA SER A 52 3.10 4.89 21.42
C SER A 52 3.99 3.67 21.66
N LEU A 53 3.74 2.92 22.74
CA LEU A 53 4.47 1.67 23.05
C LEU A 53 4.23 0.61 21.98
N SER A 54 2.99 0.45 21.53
CA SER A 54 2.66 -0.50 20.45
C SER A 54 3.41 -0.19 19.15
N TRP A 55 3.53 1.10 18.81
CA TRP A 55 4.27 1.54 17.62
C TRP A 55 5.77 1.27 17.72
N ILE A 56 6.36 1.40 18.91
CA ILE A 56 7.77 1.06 19.15
C ILE A 56 8.02 -0.44 18.93
N PHE A 57 7.17 -1.30 19.50
CA PHE A 57 7.30 -2.75 19.32
C PHE A 57 7.05 -3.19 17.87
N ALA A 58 6.05 -2.60 17.20
CA ALA A 58 5.80 -2.85 15.79
C ALA A 58 7.00 -2.42 14.92
N GLY A 59 7.56 -1.23 15.18
CA GLY A 59 8.75 -0.74 14.49
C GLY A 59 9.98 -1.64 14.69
N ALA A 60 10.20 -2.13 15.91
CA ALA A 60 11.29 -3.07 16.19
C ALA A 60 11.12 -4.39 15.42
N ALA A 61 9.91 -4.93 15.34
CA ALA A 61 9.61 -6.13 14.55
C ALA A 61 9.84 -5.89 13.04
N CYS A 62 9.42 -4.73 12.52
CA CYS A 62 9.66 -4.34 11.14
C CYS A 62 11.17 -4.19 10.83
N LEU A 63 11.98 -3.66 11.76
CA LEU A 63 13.43 -3.54 11.59
C LEU A 63 14.11 -4.90 11.48
N LEU A 64 13.75 -5.84 12.35
CA LEU A 64 14.28 -7.21 12.32
C LEU A 64 13.93 -7.90 10.98
N SER A 65 12.69 -7.76 10.53
CA SER A 65 12.27 -8.25 9.21
C SER A 65 13.06 -7.57 8.08
N GLY A 66 13.27 -6.25 8.17
CA GLY A 66 14.04 -5.48 7.18
C GLY A 66 15.49 -5.94 7.06
N PHE A 67 16.15 -6.26 8.18
CA PHE A 67 17.51 -6.82 8.16
C PHE A 67 17.57 -8.20 7.50
N ALA A 68 16.58 -9.06 7.71
CA ALA A 68 16.51 -10.35 7.01
C ALA A 68 16.38 -10.18 5.48
N TYR A 69 15.54 -9.24 5.03
CA TYR A 69 15.42 -8.93 3.60
C TYR A 69 16.68 -8.26 3.02
N MET A 70 17.39 -7.46 3.81
CA MET A 70 18.65 -6.84 3.41
C MET A 70 19.74 -7.90 3.17
N GLU A 71 19.88 -8.87 4.08
CA GLU A 71 20.83 -9.98 3.95
C GLU A 71 20.52 -10.82 2.70
N LEU A 72 19.24 -11.08 2.44
CA LEU A 72 18.81 -11.85 1.29
C LEU A 72 19.01 -11.10 -0.04
N SER A 73 18.73 -9.79 -0.05
CA SER A 73 18.95 -8.93 -1.21
C SER A 73 20.44 -8.76 -1.53
N ALA A 74 21.31 -8.76 -0.52
CA ALA A 74 22.76 -8.74 -0.71
C ALA A 74 23.30 -10.06 -1.27
N ARG A 75 22.65 -11.19 -0.97
CA ARG A 75 23.04 -12.53 -1.46
C ARG A 75 22.48 -12.85 -2.84
N LEU A 76 21.31 -12.33 -3.18
CA LEU A 76 20.60 -12.60 -4.42
C LEU A 76 20.29 -11.26 -5.13
N PRO A 77 21.25 -10.68 -5.88
CA PRO A 77 21.08 -9.38 -6.54
C PRO A 77 20.20 -9.46 -7.80
N THR A 78 19.23 -10.36 -7.83
CA THR A 78 18.30 -10.53 -8.95
C THR A 78 17.18 -9.48 -8.92
N ARG A 79 16.64 -9.13 -10.09
CA ARG A 79 15.37 -8.40 -10.22
C ARG A 79 14.21 -9.32 -9.81
N GLY A 80 14.06 -9.57 -8.52
CA GLY A 80 13.09 -10.49 -7.96
C GLY A 80 12.53 -9.97 -6.65
N SER A 81 11.22 -10.04 -6.49
CA SER A 81 10.56 -9.83 -5.20
C SER A 81 10.63 -11.13 -4.36
N CYS A 82 9.86 -11.21 -3.28
CA CYS A 82 9.83 -12.32 -2.33
C CYS A 82 9.60 -13.71 -2.97
N TYR A 83 9.03 -13.77 -4.18
CA TYR A 83 8.89 -15.02 -4.95
C TYR A 83 10.24 -15.65 -5.26
N THR A 84 11.17 -14.88 -5.84
CA THR A 84 12.50 -15.37 -6.23
C THR A 84 13.28 -15.83 -5.00
N PHE A 85 13.16 -15.09 -3.90
CA PHE A 85 13.76 -15.42 -2.61
C PHE A 85 13.24 -16.75 -2.04
N SER A 86 11.91 -16.92 -2.01
CA SER A 86 11.27 -18.13 -1.48
C SER A 86 11.51 -19.34 -2.38
N TYR A 87 11.57 -19.13 -3.69
CA TYR A 87 11.85 -20.20 -4.66
C TYR A 87 13.25 -20.80 -4.45
N HIS A 88 14.25 -19.94 -4.21
CA HIS A 88 15.62 -20.41 -3.98
C HIS A 88 15.82 -21.03 -2.59
N GLY A 89 15.12 -20.55 -1.56
CA GLY A 89 15.30 -21.04 -0.19
C GLY A 89 14.44 -22.27 0.16
N LEU A 90 13.20 -22.31 -0.33
CA LEU A 90 12.17 -23.25 0.15
C LEU A 90 11.57 -24.12 -0.97
N GLY A 91 11.81 -23.77 -2.23
CA GLY A 91 11.28 -24.48 -3.40
C GLY A 91 9.97 -23.92 -3.93
N GLU A 92 9.48 -24.54 -5.01
CA GLU A 92 8.39 -24.00 -5.84
C GLU A 92 7.06 -23.85 -5.10
N LEU A 93 6.64 -24.85 -4.32
CA LEU A 93 5.35 -24.83 -3.64
C LEU A 93 5.20 -23.62 -2.70
N TRP A 94 6.21 -23.38 -1.86
CA TRP A 94 6.21 -22.27 -0.91
C TRP A 94 6.32 -20.91 -1.61
N ALA A 95 7.04 -20.86 -2.73
CA ALA A 95 7.13 -19.65 -3.54
C ALA A 95 5.78 -19.26 -4.14
N VAL A 96 5.03 -20.23 -4.70
CA VAL A 96 3.70 -20.00 -5.29
C VAL A 96 2.69 -19.56 -4.22
N ILE A 97 2.66 -20.23 -3.06
CA ILE A 97 1.79 -19.84 -1.95
C ILE A 97 2.12 -18.42 -1.49
N GLY A 98 3.40 -18.11 -1.29
CA GLY A 98 3.87 -16.78 -0.89
C GLY A 98 3.50 -15.70 -1.90
N ALA A 99 3.65 -15.97 -3.21
CA ALA A 99 3.24 -15.03 -4.26
C ALA A 99 1.73 -14.77 -4.26
N PHE A 100 0.91 -15.79 -4.01
CA PHE A 100 -0.53 -15.61 -3.92
C PHE A 100 -0.92 -14.75 -2.71
N CYS A 101 -0.32 -15.01 -1.55
CA CYS A 101 -0.52 -14.20 -0.34
C CYS A 101 -0.13 -12.74 -0.57
N ILE A 102 1.05 -12.48 -1.16
CA ILE A 102 1.53 -11.12 -1.44
C ILE A 102 0.61 -10.41 -2.45
N THR A 103 0.12 -11.13 -3.47
CA THR A 103 -0.82 -10.56 -4.45
C THR A 103 -2.12 -10.12 -3.78
N LEU A 104 -2.67 -10.96 -2.88
CA LEU A 104 -3.85 -10.62 -2.10
C LEU A 104 -3.59 -9.44 -1.15
N GLU A 105 -2.44 -9.43 -0.49
CA GLU A 105 -2.03 -8.35 0.41
C GLU A 105 -1.97 -7.01 -0.32
N TYR A 106 -1.31 -6.94 -1.48
CA TYR A 106 -1.28 -5.72 -2.29
C TYR A 106 -2.67 -5.31 -2.80
N GLY A 107 -3.53 -6.27 -3.15
CA GLY A 107 -4.90 -6.00 -3.56
C GLY A 107 -5.74 -5.36 -2.45
N VAL A 108 -5.71 -5.95 -1.25
CA VAL A 108 -6.45 -5.44 -0.07
C VAL A 108 -5.87 -4.10 0.39
N SER A 109 -4.54 -3.97 0.42
CA SER A 109 -3.86 -2.73 0.79
C SER A 109 -4.19 -1.59 -0.18
N GLY A 110 -4.14 -1.85 -1.49
CA GLY A 110 -4.51 -0.87 -2.52
C GLY A 110 -5.97 -0.40 -2.37
N ALA A 111 -6.90 -1.34 -2.16
CA ALA A 111 -8.30 -1.00 -1.90
C ALA A 111 -8.48 -0.16 -0.62
N GLY A 112 -7.75 -0.49 0.45
CA GLY A 112 -7.75 0.27 1.70
C GLY A 112 -7.23 1.70 1.52
N VAL A 113 -6.18 1.90 0.73
CA VAL A 113 -5.64 3.25 0.43
C VAL A 113 -6.65 4.06 -0.38
N ALA A 114 -7.28 3.46 -1.40
CA ALA A 114 -8.28 4.13 -2.23
C ALA A 114 -9.49 4.60 -1.39
N ARG A 115 -10.01 3.75 -0.50
CA ARG A 115 -11.09 4.10 0.44
C ARG A 115 -10.71 5.23 1.38
N ASN A 116 -9.49 5.19 1.93
CA ASN A 116 -9.01 6.26 2.82
C ASN A 116 -8.92 7.61 2.11
N TRP A 117 -8.52 7.62 0.84
CA TRP A 117 -8.50 8.84 0.02
C TRP A 117 -9.90 9.34 -0.30
N SER A 118 -10.81 8.45 -0.66
CA SER A 118 -12.23 8.76 -0.87
C SER A 118 -12.83 9.43 0.37
N ARG A 119 -12.63 8.86 1.57
CA ARG A 119 -13.12 9.44 2.82
C ARG A 119 -12.57 10.85 3.07
N LYS A 120 -11.27 11.07 2.83
CA LYS A 120 -10.65 12.40 2.92
C LYS A 120 -11.26 13.38 1.92
N MET A 121 -11.51 12.94 0.69
CA MET A 121 -12.14 13.75 -0.35
C MET A 121 -13.59 14.11 0.03
N GLY A 122 -14.37 13.18 0.57
CA GLY A 122 -15.71 13.44 1.07
C GLY A 122 -15.74 14.47 2.20
N ASN A 123 -14.80 14.36 3.16
CA ASN A 123 -14.66 15.34 4.24
C ASN A 123 -14.24 16.73 3.73
N PHE A 124 -13.42 16.80 2.68
CA PHE A 124 -12.95 18.05 2.09
C PHE A 124 -14.02 18.75 1.25
N LEU A 125 -14.81 18.01 0.45
CA LEU A 125 -15.88 18.57 -0.37
C LEU A 125 -17.07 19.05 0.47
N GLY A 126 -17.38 18.41 1.60
CA GLY A 126 -18.51 18.75 2.46
C GLY A 126 -19.76 17.91 2.21
N GLU A 127 -20.74 18.02 3.12
CA GLU A 127 -21.96 17.18 3.18
C GLU A 127 -22.72 17.10 1.84
N ASP A 128 -22.80 18.20 1.09
CA ASP A 128 -23.63 18.32 -0.10
C ASP A 128 -23.16 17.46 -1.27
N TYR A 129 -21.87 17.09 -1.34
CA TYR A 129 -21.29 16.36 -2.48
C TYR A 129 -21.02 14.89 -2.18
N LYS A 130 -21.43 14.40 -1.01
CA LYS A 130 -21.19 13.01 -0.60
C LYS A 130 -21.85 11.98 -1.51
N HIS A 131 -22.92 12.34 -2.23
CA HIS A 131 -23.58 11.50 -3.23
C HIS A 131 -22.73 11.26 -4.51
N VAL A 132 -21.74 12.13 -4.77
CA VAL A 132 -20.77 11.97 -5.87
C VAL A 132 -19.65 11.00 -5.47
N VAL A 133 -19.34 10.96 -4.17
CA VAL A 133 -18.32 10.08 -3.57
C VAL A 133 -18.89 8.68 -3.33
N PHE A 134 -20.09 8.62 -2.76
CA PHE A 134 -20.82 7.40 -2.41
C PHE A 134 -22.14 7.32 -3.17
N PHE A 135 -22.22 6.36 -4.09
CA PHE A 135 -23.44 6.10 -4.84
C PHE A 135 -24.34 5.11 -4.10
N TYR A 136 -25.57 5.53 -3.85
CA TYR A 136 -26.59 4.72 -3.23
C TYR A 136 -27.30 3.83 -4.27
N PHE A 137 -27.30 2.51 -4.07
CA PHE A 137 -27.98 1.58 -4.97
C PHE A 137 -28.98 0.67 -4.22
N GLY A 138 -29.87 1.31 -3.47
CA GLY A 138 -31.03 0.66 -2.85
C GLY A 138 -30.82 0.23 -1.39
N LYS A 139 -31.92 -0.19 -0.76
CA LYS A 139 -31.91 -0.72 0.61
C LYS A 139 -31.40 -2.15 0.60
N GLY A 140 -30.37 -2.44 1.39
CA GLY A 140 -29.83 -3.77 1.54
C GLY A 140 -28.71 -3.80 2.57
N THR A 141 -28.38 -5.01 3.01
CA THR A 141 -27.50 -5.28 4.15
C THR A 141 -26.17 -5.88 3.70
N TRP A 142 -25.74 -5.65 2.46
CA TRP A 142 -24.53 -6.28 1.92
C TRP A 142 -23.25 -5.81 2.64
N ALA A 143 -23.32 -4.66 3.33
CA ALA A 143 -22.28 -4.12 4.21
C ALA A 143 -22.58 -4.34 5.71
N ALA A 144 -23.42 -5.32 6.10
CA ALA A 144 -23.85 -5.52 7.48
C ALA A 144 -22.76 -6.00 8.47
N ASN A 145 -21.55 -6.26 8.00
CA ASN A 145 -20.41 -6.67 8.84
C ASN A 145 -19.42 -5.52 9.07
N ALA A 146 -19.92 -4.29 9.18
CA ALA A 146 -19.10 -3.17 9.55
C ALA A 146 -18.66 -3.33 11.02
N THR A 147 -17.35 -3.29 11.29
CA THR A 147 -16.83 -3.42 12.65
C THR A 147 -17.23 -2.20 13.49
N ALA A 148 -17.21 -2.31 14.84
CA ALA A 148 -17.67 -1.23 15.73
C ALA A 148 -16.98 0.15 15.52
N ALA A 149 -15.85 0.21 14.82
CA ALA A 149 -15.19 1.44 14.40
C ALA A 149 -15.82 2.12 13.16
N GLU A 150 -16.58 1.38 12.35
CA GLU A 150 -17.33 1.91 11.20
C GLU A 150 -18.70 2.48 11.61
N LEU A 151 -19.22 2.14 12.79
CA LEU A 151 -20.53 2.61 13.31
C LEU A 151 -20.62 4.13 13.52
N ASP A 152 -19.50 4.86 13.52
CA ASP A 152 -19.44 6.33 13.59
C ASP A 152 -19.46 6.98 12.18
N ASP A 153 -19.39 6.18 11.11
CA ASP A 153 -19.57 6.64 9.74
C ASP A 153 -21.07 6.56 9.37
N PRO A 154 -21.75 7.68 9.03
CA PRO A 154 -23.16 7.66 8.62
C PRO A 154 -23.45 6.78 7.39
N TYR A 155 -22.42 6.26 6.71
CA TYR A 155 -22.51 5.33 5.56
C TYR A 155 -22.31 3.84 5.92
N ALA A 156 -21.93 3.52 7.16
CA ALA A 156 -21.94 2.15 7.68
C ALA A 156 -23.31 1.73 8.24
N ARG A 157 -24.31 2.62 8.11
CA ARG A 157 -25.66 2.36 8.59
C ARG A 157 -26.24 1.16 7.84
N THR A 158 -26.64 0.16 8.61
CA THR A 158 -27.08 -1.20 8.22
C THR A 158 -28.24 -1.29 7.22
N ASP A 159 -28.77 -0.17 6.74
CA ASP A 159 -30.07 -0.08 6.10
C ASP A 159 -29.96 0.23 4.59
N HIS A 160 -28.77 0.63 4.13
CA HIS A 160 -28.52 1.19 2.80
C HIS A 160 -27.23 0.64 2.17
N ASN A 161 -27.29 0.27 0.89
CA ASN A 161 -26.11 -0.14 0.13
C ASN A 161 -25.45 1.07 -0.52
N TYR A 162 -24.18 1.32 -0.18
CA TYR A 162 -23.37 2.37 -0.79
C TYR A 162 -22.18 1.76 -1.55
N MET A 163 -21.90 2.29 -2.74
CA MET A 163 -20.67 2.01 -3.49
C MET A 163 -19.82 3.26 -3.55
N ASP A 164 -18.54 3.12 -3.20
CA ASP A 164 -17.57 4.20 -3.28
C ASP A 164 -17.07 4.37 -4.71
N LEU A 165 -17.74 5.24 -5.47
CA LEU A 165 -17.39 5.48 -6.87
C LEU A 165 -16.07 6.25 -6.99
N SER A 166 -15.76 7.13 -6.04
CA SER A 166 -14.54 7.92 -6.09
C SER A 166 -13.28 7.07 -5.92
N ALA A 167 -13.33 6.08 -5.02
CA ALA A 167 -12.25 5.11 -4.85
C ALA A 167 -12.07 4.24 -6.10
N ALA A 168 -13.17 3.85 -6.76
CA ALA A 168 -13.13 3.10 -8.01
C ALA A 168 -12.50 3.92 -9.16
N PHE A 169 -12.89 5.18 -9.32
CA PHE A 169 -12.30 6.08 -10.31
C PHE A 169 -10.82 6.36 -10.03
N LEU A 170 -10.45 6.57 -8.77
CA LEU A 170 -9.05 6.78 -8.39
C LEU A 170 -8.19 5.55 -8.73
N THR A 171 -8.68 4.35 -8.40
CA THR A 171 -7.99 3.09 -8.69
C THR A 171 -7.86 2.85 -10.20
N ALA A 172 -8.93 3.10 -10.96
CA ALA A 172 -8.90 3.03 -12.42
C ALA A 172 -7.91 4.05 -13.01
N GLY A 173 -7.88 5.28 -12.50
CA GLY A 173 -6.93 6.31 -12.90
C GLY A 173 -5.48 5.91 -12.64
N CYS A 174 -5.18 5.38 -11.45
CA CYS A 174 -3.85 4.84 -11.13
C CYS A 174 -3.49 3.67 -12.07
N THR A 175 -4.44 2.80 -12.38
CA THR A 175 -4.21 1.67 -13.31
C THR A 175 -3.87 2.16 -14.71
N LEU A 176 -4.62 3.14 -15.24
CA LEU A 176 -4.36 3.73 -16.54
C LEU A 176 -3.02 4.49 -16.58
N LEU A 177 -2.66 5.16 -15.49
CA LEU A 177 -1.36 5.83 -15.37
C LEU A 177 -0.21 4.81 -15.41
N LEU A 178 -0.34 3.68 -14.72
CA LEU A 178 0.64 2.59 -14.77
C LEU A 178 0.77 1.98 -16.17
N MET A 179 -0.33 1.89 -16.93
CA MET A 179 -0.31 1.49 -18.34
C MET A 179 0.43 2.50 -19.24
N GLY A 180 0.50 3.78 -18.83
CA GLY A 180 1.18 4.86 -19.56
C GLY A 180 2.71 4.88 -19.47
N GLY A 181 3.33 4.06 -18.61
CA GLY A 181 4.78 3.85 -18.56
C GLY A 181 5.54 4.56 -17.43
N LEU A 182 6.70 3.99 -17.04
CA LEU A 182 7.44 4.29 -15.81
C LEU A 182 8.40 5.50 -15.88
N SER A 183 8.65 6.09 -17.06
CA SER A 183 9.63 7.18 -17.21
C SER A 183 9.22 8.46 -16.47
N LEU A 184 7.91 8.71 -16.34
CA LEU A 184 7.35 9.85 -15.61
C LEU A 184 7.24 9.58 -14.09
N SER A 185 7.33 8.31 -13.68
CA SER A 185 7.10 7.90 -12.29
C SER A 185 8.22 8.34 -11.34
N LYS A 186 9.47 8.46 -11.81
CA LYS A 186 10.61 8.80 -10.93
C LYS A 186 10.48 10.18 -10.29
N ALA A 187 10.19 11.19 -11.09
CA ALA A 187 10.05 12.56 -10.62
C ALA A 187 8.81 12.71 -9.71
N VAL A 188 7.70 12.05 -10.08
CA VAL A 188 6.45 12.08 -9.30
C VAL A 188 6.64 11.40 -7.94
N VAL A 189 7.29 10.23 -7.89
CA VAL A 189 7.54 9.51 -6.64
C VAL A 189 8.48 10.30 -5.73
N ASN A 190 9.55 10.89 -6.27
CA ASN A 190 10.48 11.67 -5.48
C ASN A 190 9.80 12.94 -4.90
N LEU A 191 9.04 13.67 -5.73
CA LEU A 191 8.26 14.84 -5.29
C LEU A 191 7.24 14.46 -4.21
N MET A 192 6.46 13.39 -4.43
CA MET A 192 5.42 12.95 -3.51
C MET A 192 6.02 12.53 -2.16
N THR A 193 7.17 11.86 -2.18
CA THR A 193 7.87 11.44 -0.96
C THR A 193 8.38 12.64 -0.18
N LEU A 194 9.04 13.59 -0.86
CA LEU A 194 9.52 14.81 -0.23
C LEU A 194 8.36 15.62 0.40
N MET A 195 7.24 15.75 -0.31
CA MET A 195 6.05 16.43 0.22
C MET A 195 5.50 15.73 1.46
N LYS A 196 5.41 14.40 1.45
CA LYS A 196 4.94 13.62 2.62
C LYS A 196 5.87 13.80 3.83
N VAL A 197 7.18 13.75 3.62
CA VAL A 197 8.18 13.91 4.68
C VAL A 197 8.17 15.33 5.24
N LEU A 198 7.91 16.35 4.41
CA LEU A 198 7.78 17.74 4.87
C LEU A 198 6.48 18.02 5.64
N LEU A 199 5.43 17.23 5.40
CA LEU A 199 4.12 17.41 6.03
C LEU A 199 4.03 16.77 7.42
N VAL A 200 4.87 15.78 7.70
CA VAL A 200 5.08 15.18 9.03
C VAL A 200 5.96 16.10 9.88
#